data_AF-A0A0E3Y8Y8-F1
#
_entry.id   AF-A0A0E3Y8Y8-F1
#
_cell.length_a   1.000
_cell.length_b   1.000
_cell.length_c   1.000
_cell.angle_alpha   90.00
_cell.angle_beta   90.00
_cell.angle_gamma   90.00
#
_symmetry.space_group_name_H-M   'P 1'
#
loop_
_entity.id
_entity.type
_entity.pdbx_description
1 polymer ?
#
loop_
_entity_poly.entity_id
_entity_poly.type
_entity_poly.pdbx_seq_one_letter_code
_entity_poly.pdbx_strand_id
1 'polypeptide(L)'
;MLYERYDLVKIIKSDLFFYGKYSLILLVLIEIVSLLIVLTTYQTKQLIMDQEQIMLEKEALDIEYRHLIIEENVLGNNNRVEHIALNDLQMQYINPASENICIMP
;
A
#
# COMPACT_ATOMS: atom_id res chain seq x y z
N MET A 1 58.23 52.66 16.52
CA MET A 1 56.76 52.56 16.59
C MET A 1 56.35 51.27 15.91
N LEU A 2 56.02 50.25 16.70
CA LEU A 2 55.70 48.90 16.20
C LEU A 2 54.33 48.94 15.54
N TYR A 3 54.30 48.58 14.26
CA TYR A 3 53.08 48.45 13.48
C TYR A 3 52.37 47.16 13.95
N GLU A 4 51.40 47.29 14.85
CA GLU A 4 50.48 46.19 15.11
C GLU A 4 49.78 45.84 13.80
N ARG A 5 50.10 44.67 13.26
CA ARG A 5 49.35 44.08 12.15
C ARG A 5 47.99 43.66 12.71
N TYR A 6 47.05 44.60 12.74
CA TYR A 6 45.66 44.29 13.02
C TYR A 6 45.20 43.27 11.97
N ASP A 7 44.88 42.06 12.44
CA ASP A 7 44.41 40.97 11.60
C ASP A 7 42.98 41.32 11.13
N LEU A 8 42.90 41.96 9.96
CA LEU A 8 41.65 42.38 9.31
C LEU A 8 40.66 41.23 9.20
N VAL A 9 41.16 40.00 8.99
CA VAL A 9 40.33 38.80 8.92
C VAL A 9 39.62 38.54 10.25
N LYS A 10 40.29 38.81 11.38
CA LYS A 10 39.71 38.64 12.71
C LYS A 10 38.62 39.67 13.00
N ILE A 11 38.81 40.91 12.56
CA ILE A 11 37.82 41.99 12.73
C ILE A 11 36.59 41.72 11.87
N ILE A 12 36.76 41.35 10.60
CA ILE A 12 35.62 41.04 9.70
C ILE A 12 34.83 39.83 10.22
N LYS A 13 35.52 38.78 10.68
CA LYS A 13 34.84 37.62 11.31
C LYS A 13 34.06 38.03 12.55
N SER A 14 34.63 38.90 13.38
CA SER A 14 33.96 39.45 14.57
C SER A 14 32.73 40.26 14.16
N ASP A 15 32.87 41.20 13.23
CA ASP A 15 31.77 42.07 12.75
C ASP A 15 30.61 41.26 12.18
N LEU A 16 30.92 40.25 11.36
CA LEU A 16 29.91 39.35 10.80
C LEU A 16 29.16 38.58 11.90
N PHE A 17 29.85 38.17 12.96
CA PHE A 17 29.25 37.43 14.08
C PHE A 17 28.42 38.35 15.00
N PHE A 18 28.89 39.58 15.23
CA PHE A 18 28.23 40.54 16.13
C PHE A 18 27.04 41.24 15.48
N TYR A 19 27.18 41.74 14.24
CA TYR A 19 26.08 42.39 13.51
C TYR A 19 25.14 41.36 12.84
N GLY A 20 25.66 40.22 12.40
CA GLY A 20 24.92 39.16 11.72
C GLY A 20 24.28 38.11 12.62
N LYS A 21 24.30 38.27 13.95
CA LYS A 21 23.81 37.27 14.94
C LYS A 21 22.43 36.69 14.57
N TYR A 22 21.47 37.55 14.23
CA TYR A 22 20.11 37.11 13.88
C TYR A 22 20.07 36.34 12.56
N SER A 23 20.86 36.76 11.56
CA SER A 23 20.95 36.09 10.27
C SER A 23 21.62 34.72 10.40
N LEU A 24 22.68 34.60 11.21
CA LEU A 24 23.34 33.32 11.51
C LEU A 24 22.44 32.36 12.27
N ILE A 25 21.69 32.85 13.27
CA ILE A 25 20.71 32.03 13.99
C ILE A 25 19.63 31.51 13.03
N LEU A 26 19.11 32.37 12.16
CA LEU A 26 18.10 31.98 11.17
C LEU A 26 18.64 30.93 10.19
N LEU A 27 19.89 31.09 9.75
CA LEU A 27 20.56 30.12 8.87
C LEU A 27 20.63 28.75 9.54
N VAL A 28 21.14 28.69 10.78
CA VAL A 28 21.23 27.44 11.54
C VAL A 28 19.84 26.84 11.78
N LEU A 29 18.83 27.68 12.07
CA LEU A 29 17.47 27.22 12.28
C LEU A 29 16.89 26.54 11.04
N ILE A 30 17.11 27.11 9.85
CA ILE A 30 16.65 26.54 8.58
C ILE A 30 17.34 25.19 8.30
N GLU A 31 18.65 25.08 8.57
CA GLU A 31 19.38 23.81 8.46
C GLU A 31 18.79 22.74 9.39
N ILE A 32 18.49 23.09 10.64
CA ILE A 32 17.86 22.18 11.60
C ILE A 32 16.47 21.75 11.11
N VAL A 33 15.65 22.69 10.64
CA VAL A 33 14.31 22.41 10.14
C VAL A 33 14.37 21.46 8.92
N SER A 34 15.32 21.70 8.01
CA SER A 34 15.56 20.82 6.86
C SER A 34 15.83 19.37 7.29
N LEU A 35 16.75 19.17 8.25
CA LEU A 35 17.08 17.85 8.78
C LEU A 35 15.88 17.18 9.46
N LEU A 36 15.11 17.93 10.25
CA LEU A 36 13.92 17.41 10.93
C LEU A 36 12.83 16.96 9.96
N ILE A 37 12.59 17.72 8.89
CA ILE A 37 11.63 17.36 7.85
C ILE A 37 12.03 16.04 7.17
N VAL A 38 13.31 15.91 6.82
CA VAL A 38 13.83 14.69 6.18
C VAL A 38 13.68 13.48 7.11
N LEU A 39 14.07 13.61 8.37
CA LEU A 39 13.94 12.54 9.36
C LEU A 39 12.47 12.11 9.54
N THR A 40 11.59 13.09 9.70
CA THR A 40 10.15 12.83 9.89
C THR A 40 9.57 12.13 8.67
N THR A 41 9.90 12.61 7.46
CA THR A 41 9.45 12.01 6.20
C THR A 41 9.95 10.58 6.05
N TYR A 42 11.19 10.31 6.42
CA TYR A 42 11.75 8.95 6.39
C TYR A 42 10.98 8.02 7.33
N GLN A 43 10.73 8.45 8.57
CA GLN A 43 9.94 7.70 9.55
C GLN A 43 8.51 7.45 9.04
N THR A 44 7.83 8.48 8.53
CA THR A 44 6.48 8.35 7.99
C THR A 44 6.43 7.37 6.83
N LYS A 45 7.39 7.41 5.91
CA LYS A 45 7.46 6.44 4.80
C LYS A 45 7.64 5.00 5.29
N GLN A 46 8.47 4.79 6.30
CA GLN A 46 8.66 3.46 6.88
C GLN A 46 7.36 2.94 7.52
N LEU A 47 6.70 3.77 8.34
CA LEU A 47 5.42 3.42 8.98
C LEU A 47 4.31 3.14 7.96
N ILE A 48 4.26 3.91 6.86
CA ILE A 48 3.27 3.70 5.79
C ILE A 48 3.54 2.37 5.08
N MET A 49 4.79 2.04 4.78
CA MET A 49 5.14 0.80 4.08
C MET A 49 4.71 -0.44 4.86
N ASP A 50 4.91 -0.44 6.18
CA ASP A 50 4.49 -1.55 7.05
C ASP A 50 2.95 -1.70 7.07
N GLN A 51 2.22 -0.58 7.09
CA GLN A 51 0.75 -0.60 7.02
C GLN A 51 0.24 -1.06 5.65
N GLU A 52 0.89 -0.63 4.56
CA GLU A 52 0.55 -1.04 3.20
C GLU A 52 0.68 -2.55 3.04
N GLN A 53 1.73 -3.18 3.60
CA GLN A 53 1.88 -4.65 3.53
C GLN A 53 0.71 -5.39 4.17
N ILE A 54 0.32 -5.01 5.39
CA ILE A 54 -0.80 -5.65 6.09
C ILE A 54 -2.12 -5.38 5.34
N MET A 55 -2.28 -4.18 4.79
CA MET A 55 -3.46 -3.82 4.00
C MET A 55 -3.58 -4.68 2.73
N LEU A 56 -2.46 -4.91 2.04
CA LEU A 56 -2.41 -5.77 0.85
C LEU A 56 -2.74 -7.23 1.17
N GLU A 57 -2.21 -7.77 2.27
CA GLU A 57 -2.51 -9.14 2.69
C GLU A 57 -4.00 -9.31 3.01
N LYS A 58 -4.58 -8.34 3.73
CA LYS A 58 -6.02 -8.33 4.03
C LYS A 58 -6.86 -8.26 2.75
N GLU A 59 -6.47 -7.43 1.80
CA GLU A 59 -7.18 -7.30 0.51
C GLU A 59 -7.11 -8.61 -0.29
N ALA A 60 -5.95 -9.25 -0.33
CA ALA A 60 -5.78 -10.56 -0.97
C ALA A 60 -6.71 -11.63 -0.34
N LEU A 61 -6.74 -11.69 1.00
CA LEU A 61 -7.60 -12.64 1.72
C LEU A 61 -9.09 -12.37 1.48
N ASP A 62 -9.49 -11.10 1.42
CA ASP A 62 -10.89 -10.72 1.16
C ASP A 62 -11.32 -11.06 -0.28
N ILE A 63 -10.41 -10.98 -1.25
CA ILE A 63 -10.65 -11.46 -2.62
C ILE A 63 -10.83 -12.98 -2.61
N GLU A 64 -9.94 -13.72 -1.94
CA GLU A 64 -10.00 -15.19 -1.86
C GLU A 64 -11.29 -15.65 -1.18
N TYR A 65 -11.67 -15.02 -0.06
CA TYR A 65 -12.91 -15.32 0.64
C TYR A 65 -14.13 -15.10 -0.26
N ARG A 66 -14.17 -13.97 -0.99
CA ARG A 66 -15.25 -13.70 -1.95
C ARG A 66 -15.30 -14.74 -3.07
N HIS A 67 -14.14 -15.18 -3.57
CA HIS A 67 -14.08 -16.22 -4.58
C HIS A 67 -14.63 -17.55 -4.06
N LEU A 68 -14.24 -17.96 -2.85
CA LEU A 68 -14.72 -19.19 -2.22
C LEU A 68 -16.24 -19.17 -2.01
N ILE A 69 -16.81 -18.04 -1.58
CA ILE A 69 -18.26 -17.88 -1.45
C ILE A 69 -18.96 -18.08 -2.80
N ILE A 70 -18.39 -17.57 -3.88
CA ILE A 70 -18.97 -17.76 -5.23
C ILE A 70 -18.89 -19.23 -5.63
N GLU A 71 -17.76 -19.89 -5.40
CA GLU A 71 -17.57 -21.31 -5.70
C GLU A 71 -18.56 -22.20 -4.93
N GLU A 72 -18.68 -21.99 -3.62
CA GLU A 72 -19.65 -22.69 -2.76
C GLU A 72 -21.10 -22.44 -3.20
N ASN A 73 -21.44 -21.22 -3.63
CA ASN A 73 -22.79 -20.94 -4.16
C ASN A 73 -23.04 -21.67 -5.48
N VAL A 74 -22.05 -21.76 -6.37
CA VAL A 74 -22.17 -22.50 -7.64
C VAL A 74 -22.31 -24.01 -7.37
N LEU A 75 -21.46 -24.57 -6.51
CA LEU A 75 -21.51 -25.98 -6.12
C LEU A 75 -22.83 -26.31 -5.40
N GLY A 76 -23.26 -25.48 -4.46
CA GLY A 76 -24.51 -25.66 -3.72
C GLY A 76 -25.74 -25.53 -4.62
N ASN A 77 -25.73 -24.59 -5.57
CA ASN A 77 -26.82 -24.46 -6.54
C ASN A 77 -26.90 -25.66 -7.48
N ASN A 78 -25.77 -26.14 -8.01
CA ASN A 78 -25.72 -27.32 -8.86
C ASN A 78 -26.14 -28.58 -8.09
N ASN A 79 -25.66 -28.77 -6.85
CA ASN A 79 -26.06 -29.87 -5.99
C ASN A 79 -27.57 -29.84 -5.68
N ARG A 80 -28.14 -28.65 -5.44
CA ARG A 80 -29.59 -28.50 -5.24
C ARG A 80 -30.40 -28.85 -6.50
N VAL A 81 -29.94 -28.39 -7.68
CA VAL A 81 -30.59 -28.71 -8.95
C VAL A 81 -30.49 -30.20 -9.26
N GLU A 82 -29.34 -30.83 -9.03
CA GLU A 82 -29.11 -32.27 -9.21
C GLU A 82 -29.97 -33.09 -8.25
N HIS A 83 -30.07 -32.70 -6.98
CA HIS A 83 -30.93 -33.36 -6.00
C HIS A 83 -32.41 -33.28 -6.40
N ILE A 84 -32.90 -32.13 -6.86
CA ILE A 84 -34.28 -31.97 -7.34
C ILE A 84 -34.51 -32.79 -8.61
N ALA A 85 -33.56 -32.78 -9.56
CA ALA A 85 -33.66 -33.54 -10.80
C ALA A 85 -33.68 -35.07 -10.55
N LEU A 86 -32.84 -35.57 -9.64
CA LEU A 86 -32.75 -36.99 -9.31
C LEU A 86 -33.91 -37.48 -8.44
N ASN A 87 -34.26 -36.73 -7.38
CA ASN A 87 -35.20 -37.22 -6.37
C ASN A 87 -36.66 -36.84 -6.66
N ASP A 88 -36.94 -35.62 -7.08
CA ASP A 88 -38.33 -35.15 -7.31
C ASP A 88 -38.79 -35.44 -8.74
N LEU A 89 -37.87 -35.39 -9.71
CA LEU A 89 -38.16 -35.60 -11.13
C LEU A 89 -37.78 -37.00 -11.66
N GLN A 90 -37.18 -37.86 -10.83
CA GLN A 90 -36.71 -39.20 -11.20
C GLN A 90 -35.88 -39.24 -12.50
N MET A 91 -35.09 -38.19 -12.78
CA MET A 91 -34.27 -38.16 -13.99
C MET A 91 -33.11 -39.15 -13.84
N GLN A 92 -33.12 -40.26 -14.58
CA GLN A 92 -31.96 -41.14 -14.69
C GLN A 92 -30.94 -40.54 -15.67
N TYR A 93 -29.66 -40.63 -15.32
CA TYR A 93 -28.56 -40.28 -16.23
C TYR A 93 -28.67 -41.14 -17.49
N ILE A 94 -28.96 -40.51 -18.63
CA ILE A 94 -29.29 -41.20 -19.88
C ILE A 94 -28.00 -41.82 -20.43
N ASN A 95 -27.98 -43.14 -20.53
CA ASN A 95 -26.88 -43.88 -21.14
C ASN A 95 -26.99 -43.76 -22.68
N PRO A 96 -25.93 -43.39 -23.41
CA PRO A 96 -25.96 -43.14 -24.87
C PRO A 96 -26.36 -44.34 -25.75
N ALA A 97 -26.64 -45.51 -25.17
CA ALA A 97 -27.12 -46.69 -25.88
C ALA A 97 -28.64 -46.69 -26.17
N SER A 98 -29.42 -45.74 -25.63
CA SER A 98 -30.89 -45.70 -25.76
C SER A 98 -31.43 -44.36 -26.27
N GLU A 99 -30.79 -43.76 -27.27
CA GLU A 99 -31.23 -42.49 -27.87
C GLU A 99 -31.93 -42.74 -29.23
N ASN A 100 -33.20 -42.36 -29.35
CA ASN A 100 -33.86 -42.17 -30.64
C ASN A 100 -33.90 -40.67 -30.90
N ILE A 101 -32.88 -40.17 -31.61
CA ILE A 101 -32.78 -38.79 -32.08
C ILE A 101 -33.81 -38.58 -33.19
N CYS A 102 -34.92 -37.94 -32.86
CA CYS A 102 -35.89 -37.48 -33.84
C CYS A 102 -35.40 -36.13 -34.40
N ILE A 103 -34.69 -36.19 -35.54
CA ILE A 103 -34.41 -35.03 -36.37
C ILE A 103 -35.71 -34.55 -37.01
N MET A 104 -36.18 -33.37 -36.61
CA MET A 104 -37.34 -32.72 -37.23
C MET A 104 -36.90 -32.01 -38.53
N PRO A 105 -37.63 -32.17 -39.65
CA PRO A 105 -37.31 -31.55 -40.94
C PRO A 105 -37.54 -30.03 -40.97
#